data_AF-A0A402AJ07-F1
#
_entry.id   AF-A0A402AJ07-F1
#
_cell.length_a   1.000
_cell.length_b   1.000
_cell.length_c   1.000
_cell.angle_alpha   90.00
_cell.angle_beta   90.00
_cell.angle_gamma   90.00
#
_symmetry.space_group_name_H-M   'P 1'
#
loop_
_entity.id
_entity.type
_entity.pdbx_description
1 polymer ?
#
loop_
_entity_poly.entity_id
_entity_poly.type
_entity_poly.pdbx_seq_one_letter_code
_entity_poly.pdbx_strand_id
1 'polypeptide(L)'
;MEDRPVKQILAEIHQQLKPLSELAASIITQAELQAYTEDLYNQLIEVAYDGIAFVTSLEVGQVITQEEIDERDKLVARAQRLILDAPNAK
;
A
#
# COMPACT_ATOMS: atom_id res chain seq x y z
N MET A 1 -20.50 31.01 41.50
CA MET A 1 -19.79 30.16 40.53
C MET A 1 -18.81 29.34 41.33
N GLU A 2 -18.97 28.01 41.36
CA GLU A 2 -18.08 27.13 42.12
C GLU A 2 -16.67 27.14 41.52
N ASP A 3 -15.68 27.53 42.30
CA ASP A 3 -14.26 27.39 41.97
C ASP A 3 -13.91 25.90 41.96
N ARG A 4 -14.11 25.25 40.80
CA ARG A 4 -13.56 23.91 40.60
C ARG A 4 -12.04 24.04 40.59
N PRO A 5 -11.30 23.30 41.45
CA PRO A 5 -9.85 23.39 41.48
C PRO A 5 -9.30 23.06 40.10
N VAL A 6 -8.41 23.91 39.58
CA VAL A 6 -7.81 23.84 38.23
C VAL A 6 -7.36 22.42 37.86
N LYS A 7 -6.93 21.61 38.84
CA LYS A 7 -6.57 20.20 38.66
C LYS A 7 -7.73 19.31 38.17
N GLN A 8 -8.97 19.55 38.61
CA GLN A 8 -10.15 18.83 38.14
C GLN A 8 -10.50 19.21 36.71
N ILE A 9 -10.41 20.51 36.38
CA ILE A 9 -10.62 20.99 35.00
C ILE A 9 -9.59 20.37 34.05
N LEU A 10 -8.31 20.33 34.45
CA LEU A 10 -7.25 19.70 33.65
C LEU A 10 -7.46 18.18 33.50
N ALA A 11 -7.94 17.50 34.52
CA ALA A 11 -8.25 16.07 34.44
C ALA A 11 -9.44 15.77 33.50
N GLU A 12 -10.48 16.59 33.54
CA GLU A 12 -11.63 16.51 32.64
C GLU A 12 -11.21 16.75 31.18
N ILE A 13 -10.39 17.76 30.92
CA ILE A 13 -9.83 18.04 29.59
C ILE A 13 -9.00 16.85 29.09
N HIS A 14 -8.14 16.28 29.94
CA HIS A 14 -7.32 15.13 29.56
C HIS A 14 -8.16 13.89 29.23
N GLN A 15 -9.23 13.63 29.98
CA GLN A 15 -10.18 12.55 29.67
C GLN A 15 -10.91 12.76 28.34
N GLN A 16 -11.21 14.00 27.97
CA GLN A 16 -11.85 14.33 26.69
C GLN A 16 -10.89 14.23 25.50
N LEU A 17 -9.60 14.49 25.70
CA LEU A 17 -8.58 14.42 24.65
C LEU A 17 -8.15 12.99 24.30
N LYS A 18 -8.29 12.04 25.23
CA LYS A 18 -7.89 10.64 25.00
C LYS A 18 -8.70 9.97 23.86
N PRO A 19 -10.05 10.00 23.83
CA PRO A 19 -10.83 9.50 22.70
C PRO A 19 -10.51 10.19 21.37
N LEU A 20 -10.22 11.50 21.42
CA LEU A 20 -9.79 12.27 20.25
C LEU A 20 -8.45 11.78 19.69
N SER A 21 -7.50 11.46 20.56
CA SER A 21 -6.20 10.92 20.17
C SER A 21 -6.31 9.49 19.60
N GLU A 22 -7.20 8.67 20.14
CA GLU A 22 -7.49 7.32 19.64
C GLU A 22 -8.19 7.38 18.28
N LEU A 23 -9.14 8.30 18.09
CA LEU A 23 -9.79 8.54 16.81
C LEU A 23 -8.80 9.08 15.77
N ALA A 24 -7.94 10.03 16.15
CA ALA A 24 -6.90 10.56 15.28
C ALA A 24 -5.90 9.47 14.85
N ALA A 25 -5.48 8.61 15.79
CA ALA A 25 -4.63 7.46 15.48
C ALA A 25 -5.33 6.50 14.50
N SER A 26 -6.60 6.19 14.70
CA SER A 26 -7.38 5.34 13.78
C SER A 26 -7.51 5.95 12.38
N ILE A 27 -7.68 7.27 12.28
CA ILE A 27 -7.75 7.99 10.99
C ILE A 27 -6.39 7.93 10.28
N ILE A 28 -5.30 8.13 11.03
CA ILE A 28 -3.94 8.01 10.49
C ILE A 28 -3.71 6.61 9.94
N THR A 29 -4.05 5.56 10.69
CA THR A 29 -3.92 4.17 10.22
C THR A 29 -4.76 3.89 8.99
N GLN A 30 -5.98 4.45 8.89
CA GLN A 30 -6.81 4.32 7.68
C GLN A 30 -6.18 5.02 6.47
N ALA A 31 -5.64 6.23 6.66
CA ALA A 31 -4.97 6.96 5.60
C ALA A 31 -3.69 6.24 5.14
N GLU A 32 -2.92 5.69 6.07
CA GLU A 32 -1.75 4.86 5.78
C GLU A 32 -2.14 3.60 5.00
N LEU A 33 -3.20 2.91 5.42
CA LEU A 33 -3.71 1.72 4.72
C LEU A 33 -4.20 2.08 3.31
N GLN A 34 -4.93 3.20 3.17
CA GLN A 34 -5.39 3.68 1.88
C GLN A 34 -4.22 3.99 0.95
N ALA A 35 -3.23 4.76 1.43
CA ALA A 35 -2.02 5.09 0.67
C ALA A 35 -1.27 3.83 0.24
N TYR A 36 -1.14 2.85 1.14
CA TYR A 36 -0.53 1.56 0.84
C TYR A 36 -1.30 0.78 -0.23
N THR A 37 -2.63 0.73 -0.16
CA THR A 37 -3.46 0.07 -1.19
C THR A 37 -3.44 0.80 -2.53
N GLU A 38 -3.39 2.13 -2.55
CA GLU A 38 -3.24 2.92 -3.77
C GLU A 38 -1.89 2.66 -4.44
N ASP A 39 -0.82 2.59 -3.63
CA ASP A 39 0.52 2.25 -4.12
C ASP A 39 0.57 0.83 -4.71
N LEU A 40 0.03 -0.17 -4.00
CA LEU A 40 -0.08 -1.54 -4.53
C LEU A 40 -0.87 -1.61 -5.84
N TYR A 41 -1.97 -0.85 -5.94
CA TYR A 41 -2.78 -0.78 -7.16
C TYR A 41 -1.99 -0.18 -8.33
N ASN A 42 -1.25 0.90 -8.09
CA ASN A 42 -0.39 1.51 -9.11
C ASN A 42 0.72 0.55 -9.57
N GLN A 43 1.37 -0.16 -8.65
CA GLN A 43 2.40 -1.14 -8.99
C GLN A 43 1.84 -2.32 -9.81
N LEU A 44 0.61 -2.75 -9.52
CA LEU A 44 -0.06 -3.81 -10.29
C LEU A 44 -0.37 -3.34 -11.72
N ILE A 45 -0.84 -2.10 -11.88
CA ILE A 45 -1.06 -1.49 -13.19
C ILE A 45 0.24 -1.43 -13.99
N GLU A 46 1.33 -1.00 -13.38
CA GLU A 46 2.63 -0.88 -14.04
C GLU A 46 3.11 -2.25 -14.56
N VAL A 47 3.05 -3.29 -13.73
CA VAL A 47 3.41 -4.66 -14.14
C VAL A 47 2.53 -5.17 -15.28
N ALA A 48 1.24 -4.83 -15.28
CA ALA A 48 0.34 -5.20 -16.36
C ALA A 48 0.71 -4.50 -17.68
N TYR A 49 1.02 -3.20 -17.63
CA TYR A 49 1.47 -2.47 -18.82
C TYR A 49 2.81 -2.98 -19.35
N ASP A 50 3.78 -3.21 -18.47
CA ASP A 50 5.10 -3.76 -18.83
C ASP A 50 4.96 -5.15 -19.48
N GLY A 51 4.11 -6.00 -18.89
CA GLY A 51 3.83 -7.34 -19.42
C GLY A 51 3.14 -7.30 -20.79
N ILE A 52 2.16 -6.41 -20.97
CA ILE A 52 1.51 -6.21 -22.27
C ILE A 52 2.54 -5.71 -23.30
N ALA A 53 3.34 -4.71 -22.95
CA ALA A 53 4.37 -4.16 -23.83
C ALA A 53 5.35 -5.25 -24.30
N PHE A 54 5.87 -6.05 -23.35
CA PHE A 54 6.76 -7.17 -23.63
C PHE A 54 6.12 -8.18 -24.60
N VAL A 55 4.87 -8.59 -24.38
CA VAL A 55 4.19 -9.54 -25.26
C VAL A 55 3.92 -8.94 -26.63
N THR A 56 3.54 -7.66 -26.71
CA THR A 56 3.28 -6.98 -27.99
C THR A 56 4.54 -6.75 -28.82
N SER A 57 5.72 -6.71 -28.21
CA SER A 57 6.99 -6.60 -28.94
C SER A 57 7.47 -7.91 -29.56
N LEU A 58 6.86 -9.05 -29.24
CA LEU A 58 7.26 -10.35 -29.76
C LEU A 58 6.59 -10.63 -31.11
N GLU A 59 7.39 -11.00 -32.11
CA GLU A 59 6.93 -11.42 -33.43
C GLU A 59 6.85 -12.95 -33.55
N VAL A 60 5.95 -13.43 -34.41
CA VAL A 60 5.79 -14.86 -34.65
C VAL A 60 7.02 -15.40 -35.39
N GLY A 61 7.66 -16.42 -34.81
CA GLY A 61 8.87 -17.04 -35.37
C GLY A 61 10.18 -16.34 -34.99
N GLN A 62 10.11 -15.32 -34.12
CA GLN A 62 11.29 -14.68 -33.54
C GLN A 62 12.15 -15.67 -32.76
N VAL A 63 13.46 -15.57 -32.93
CA VAL A 63 14.42 -16.29 -32.11
C VAL A 63 14.47 -15.61 -30.75
N ILE A 64 13.95 -16.30 -29.72
CA ILE A 64 13.98 -15.81 -28.34
C ILE A 64 15.44 -15.73 -27.88
N THR A 65 15.88 -14.55 -27.51
CA THR A 65 17.20 -14.28 -26.96
C THR A 65 17.25 -14.52 -25.45
N GLN A 66 18.46 -14.63 -24.89
CA GLN A 66 18.62 -14.73 -23.44
C GLN A 66 18.12 -13.47 -22.72
N GLU A 67 18.31 -12.29 -23.33
CA GLU A 67 17.88 -11.00 -22.76
C GLU A 67 16.35 -10.95 -22.59
N GLU A 68 15.60 -11.44 -23.57
CA GLU A 68 14.13 -11.51 -23.49
C GLU A 68 13.64 -12.51 -22.44
N ILE A 69 14.37 -13.61 -22.24
CA ILE A 69 14.09 -14.57 -21.17
C ILE A 69 14.31 -13.92 -19.81
N ASP A 70 15.42 -13.21 -19.65
CA ASP A 70 15.75 -12.53 -18.39
C ASP A 70 14.72 -11.43 -18.08
N GLU A 71 14.26 -10.70 -19.09
CA GLU A 71 13.23 -9.67 -18.95
C GLU A 71 11.86 -10.26 -18.57
N ARG A 72 11.44 -11.35 -19.24
CA ARG A 72 10.25 -12.11 -18.86
C ARG A 72 10.34 -12.57 -17.39
N ASP A 73 11.45 -13.15 -17.00
CA ASP A 73 11.62 -13.71 -15.65
C ASP A 73 11.62 -12.61 -14.59
N LYS A 74 12.18 -11.44 -14.90
CA LYS A 74 12.08 -10.25 -14.06
C LYS A 74 10.64 -9.79 -13.88
N LEU A 75 9.84 -9.73 -14.95
CA LEU A 75 8.42 -9.35 -14.89
C LEU A 75 7.60 -10.37 -14.08
N VAL A 76 7.84 -11.66 -14.31
CA VAL A 76 7.18 -12.74 -13.54
C VAL A 76 7.55 -12.67 -12.06
N ALA A 77 8.82 -12.47 -11.73
CA ALA A 77 9.26 -12.33 -10.34
C ALA A 77 8.65 -11.10 -9.65
N ARG A 78 8.52 -9.97 -10.38
CA ARG A 78 7.86 -8.75 -9.88
C ARG A 78 6.37 -8.99 -9.60
N ALA A 79 5.67 -9.67 -10.51
CA ALA A 79 4.27 -10.07 -10.31
C ALA A 79 4.10 -11.04 -9.12
N GLN A 80 4.99 -12.02 -8.97
CA GLN A 80 4.96 -12.97 -7.86
C GLN A 80 5.15 -12.28 -6.51
N ARG A 81 6.08 -11.32 -6.40
CA ARG A 81 6.23 -10.54 -5.15
C ARG A 81 4.98 -9.77 -4.81
N LEU A 82 4.36 -9.07 -5.77
CA LEU A 82 3.11 -8.36 -5.53
C LEU A 82 1.98 -9.28 -5.06
N ILE A 83 1.90 -10.52 -5.58
CA ILE A 83 0.89 -11.50 -5.17
C ILE A 83 1.20 -12.08 -3.79
N LEU A 84 2.46 -12.35 -3.47
CA LEU A 84 2.89 -12.95 -2.19
C LEU A 84 2.94 -11.94 -1.04
N ASP A 85 3.26 -10.69 -1.34
CA ASP A 85 3.24 -9.59 -0.37
C ASP A 85 1.82 -9.03 -0.20
N ALA A 86 0.84 -9.50 -0.98
CA ALA A 86 -0.54 -9.14 -0.79
C ALA A 86 -1.01 -9.63 0.60
N PRO A 87 -1.74 -8.80 1.38
CA PRO A 87 -2.20 -9.16 2.73
C PRO A 87 -3.09 -10.41 2.81
N ASN A 88 -3.49 -10.97 1.67
CA ASN A 88 -4.32 -12.17 1.54
C ASN A 88 -3.54 -13.41 1.07
N ALA A 89 -2.23 -13.30 0.83
CA ALA A 89 -1.37 -14.43 0.47
C ALA A 89 -1.27 -15.37 1.68
N LYS A 90 -1.78 -16.59 1.51
CA LYS A 90 -1.73 -17.64 2.54
C LYS A 90 -0.40 -18.39 2.53
#